data_AF-A0A962GWZ8-F1
#
_entry.id   AF-A0A962GWZ8-F1
#
_cell.length_a   1.000
_cell.length_b   1.000
_cell.length_c   1.000
_cell.angle_alpha   90.00
_cell.angle_beta   90.00
_cell.angle_gamma   90.00
#
_symmetry.space_group_name_H-M   'P 1'
#
loop_
_entity.id
_entity.type
_entity.pdbx_description
1 polymer ?
#
loop_
_entity_poly.entity_id
_entity_poly.type
_entity_poly.pdbx_seq_one_letter_code
_entity_poly.pdbx_strand_id
1 'polypeptide(L)'
;MCGIVGAVAGQNIVPILMEGLRRLEYRGYDSAGLAVLSDGRLRRQRRQGKVAELQLALDAEPLSAHIGIAHTRWATHGIPSERNAHPHISFDGLAIVHNGIIENHEQLREELKQQGYVFASDTDTECIAHRIHHHLKSKPDLYSAVRATVGELHGAYALVVMSEADPDLLVLARCGCPVVVGLTDDGNFVASDVSALLPVTRRFVFLEEGDVAEIRKTGTRVTDLDGHPVERQEKQSELSADAAEKGQYPHYMLKEIHEQPRAVAQTLEERVANGKLLQAAFGPAAAEVFTRVEAVHIVACGT
;
A
#
# COMPACT_ATOMS: atom_id res chain seq x y z
N MET A 1 -8.79 1.63 -7.23
CA MET A 1 -7.36 1.74 -6.83
C MET A 1 -7.00 0.45 -6.12
N CYS A 2 -5.84 -0.16 -6.28
CA CYS A 2 -5.56 -1.41 -5.58
C CYS A 2 -5.35 -1.22 -4.06
N GLY A 3 -5.30 -2.30 -3.29
CA GLY A 3 -5.01 -2.30 -1.85
C GLY A 3 -3.76 -3.11 -1.51
N ILE A 4 -2.86 -2.57 -0.70
CA ILE A 4 -1.66 -3.25 -0.19
C ILE A 4 -1.78 -3.41 1.32
N VAL A 5 -1.40 -4.58 1.83
CA VAL A 5 -1.14 -4.82 3.26
C VAL A 5 0.14 -5.65 3.39
N GLY A 6 0.98 -5.37 4.37
CA GLY A 6 2.14 -6.17 4.71
C GLY A 6 2.45 -6.10 6.19
N ALA A 7 3.21 -7.06 6.69
CA ALA A 7 3.57 -7.12 8.10
C ALA A 7 4.86 -7.89 8.32
N VAL A 8 5.60 -7.47 9.34
CA VAL A 8 6.70 -8.21 9.96
C VAL A 8 6.56 -8.09 11.48
N ALA A 9 6.15 -9.16 12.16
CA ALA A 9 5.77 -9.13 13.57
C ALA A 9 6.08 -10.45 14.30
N GLY A 10 6.08 -10.41 15.64
CA GLY A 10 6.34 -11.58 16.48
C GLY A 10 5.21 -12.61 16.54
N GLN A 11 4.02 -12.28 16.04
CA GLN A 11 2.83 -13.13 16.05
C GLN A 11 2.46 -13.60 14.64
N ASN A 12 1.50 -14.52 14.51
CA ASN A 12 0.98 -14.90 13.19
C ASN A 12 0.27 -13.71 12.53
N ILE A 13 0.77 -13.27 11.38
CA ILE A 13 0.26 -12.08 10.68
C ILE A 13 -0.84 -12.38 9.65
N VAL A 14 -1.10 -13.65 9.32
CA VAL A 14 -2.08 -14.02 8.28
C VAL A 14 -3.49 -13.48 8.56
N PRO A 15 -4.04 -13.58 9.79
CA PRO A 15 -5.36 -13.00 10.09
C PRO A 15 -5.39 -11.47 9.92
N ILE A 16 -4.28 -10.78 10.25
CA ILE A 16 -4.16 -9.32 10.16
C ILE A 16 -4.10 -8.90 8.69
N LEU A 17 -3.33 -9.61 7.86
CA LEU A 17 -3.32 -9.36 6.41
C LEU A 17 -4.73 -9.49 5.83
N MET A 18 -5.45 -10.56 6.18
CA MET A 18 -6.82 -10.79 5.67
C MET A 18 -7.79 -9.71 6.12
N GLU A 19 -7.72 -9.27 7.38
CA GLU A 19 -8.56 -8.18 7.86
C GLU A 19 -8.24 -6.85 7.17
N GLY A 20 -6.96 -6.55 6.97
CA GLY A 20 -6.53 -5.40 6.20
C GLY A 20 -7.07 -5.43 4.76
N LEU A 21 -7.03 -6.60 4.09
CA LEU A 21 -7.60 -6.76 2.75
C LEU A 21 -9.10 -6.50 2.72
N ARG A 22 -9.87 -7.00 3.70
CA ARG A 22 -11.32 -6.74 3.79
C ARG A 22 -11.61 -5.24 3.88
N ARG A 23 -10.84 -4.52 4.68
CA ARG A 23 -10.96 -3.06 4.82
C ARG A 23 -10.57 -2.30 3.56
N LEU A 24 -9.74 -2.89 2.70
CA LEU A 24 -9.33 -2.31 1.41
C LEU A 24 -10.14 -2.81 0.20
N GLU A 25 -11.11 -3.71 0.41
CA GLU A 25 -11.87 -4.33 -0.69
C GLU A 25 -12.69 -3.29 -1.49
N TYR A 26 -13.07 -2.17 -0.87
CA TYR A 26 -13.74 -1.07 -1.57
C TYR A 26 -12.89 -0.44 -2.68
N ARG A 27 -11.57 -0.62 -2.63
CA ARG A 27 -10.64 -0.06 -3.61
C ARG A 27 -10.49 -0.99 -4.84
N GLY A 28 -10.53 -2.31 -4.64
CA GLY A 28 -10.37 -3.33 -5.69
C GLY A 28 -10.87 -4.71 -5.27
N TYR A 29 -11.54 -5.41 -6.19
CA TYR A 29 -12.23 -6.68 -5.93
C TYR A 29 -12.16 -7.69 -7.08
N ASP A 30 -11.30 -7.46 -8.08
CA ASP A 30 -11.16 -8.35 -9.24
C ASP A 30 -10.40 -9.63 -8.90
N SER A 31 -9.46 -9.53 -7.95
CA SER A 31 -8.67 -10.64 -7.42
C SER A 31 -7.99 -10.22 -6.11
N ALA A 32 -7.66 -11.19 -5.28
CA ALA A 32 -6.88 -10.99 -4.06
C ALA A 32 -5.81 -12.08 -3.90
N GLY A 33 -4.75 -11.77 -3.15
CA GLY A 33 -3.74 -12.77 -2.81
C GLY A 33 -2.82 -12.34 -1.69
N LEU A 34 -2.06 -13.30 -1.18
CA LEU A 34 -0.99 -13.08 -0.21
C LEU A 34 0.21 -13.99 -0.48
N ALA A 35 1.37 -13.56 -0.01
CA ALA A 35 2.59 -14.33 0.07
C ALA A 35 3.20 -14.14 1.44
N VAL A 36 3.63 -15.24 2.04
CA VAL A 36 4.18 -15.28 3.41
C VAL A 36 5.38 -16.22 3.46
N LEU A 37 6.30 -15.99 4.39
CA LEU A 37 7.32 -16.99 4.73
C LEU A 37 6.78 -17.92 5.82
N SER A 38 6.46 -19.15 5.43
CA SER A 38 5.96 -20.19 6.33
C SER A 38 6.94 -21.36 6.27
N ASP A 39 7.41 -21.82 7.44
CA ASP A 39 8.44 -22.87 7.56
C ASP A 39 9.72 -22.58 6.75
N GLY A 40 10.13 -21.30 6.71
CA GLY A 40 11.31 -20.86 5.98
C GLY A 40 11.18 -20.87 4.46
N ARG A 41 9.96 -21.04 3.92
CA ARG A 41 9.68 -21.04 2.48
C ARG A 41 8.59 -20.04 2.13
N LEU A 42 8.70 -19.43 0.96
CA LEU A 42 7.67 -18.57 0.42
C LEU A 42 6.47 -19.41 -0.01
N ARG A 43 5.34 -19.14 0.62
CA ARG A 43 4.04 -19.73 0.28
C ARG A 43 3.14 -18.61 -0.23
N ARG A 44 2.50 -18.84 -1.37
CA ARG A 44 1.61 -17.88 -2.02
C ARG A 44 0.26 -18.51 -2.28
N GLN A 45 -0.80 -17.77 -1.97
CA GLN A 45 -2.16 -18.07 -2.38
C GLN A 45 -2.76 -16.85 -3.07
N ARG A 46 -3.40 -17.08 -4.21
CA ARG A 46 -4.08 -16.05 -5.00
C ARG A 46 -5.41 -16.58 -5.47
N ARG A 47 -6.42 -15.73 -5.56
CA ARG A 47 -7.74 -16.08 -6.10
C ARG A 47 -8.27 -14.94 -6.96
N GLN A 48 -8.93 -15.30 -8.05
CA GLN A 48 -9.79 -14.36 -8.77
C GLN A 48 -11.05 -14.12 -7.94
N GLY A 49 -11.57 -12.88 -7.96
CA GLY A 49 -12.73 -12.45 -7.21
C GLY A 49 -12.40 -11.73 -5.91
N LYS A 50 -13.39 -11.69 -5.03
CA LYS A 50 -13.37 -10.95 -3.76
C LYS A 50 -12.42 -11.58 -2.74
N VAL A 51 -12.12 -10.84 -1.68
CA VAL A 51 -11.26 -11.30 -0.56
C VAL A 51 -11.83 -12.57 0.10
N ALA A 52 -13.15 -12.77 0.03
CA ALA A 52 -13.81 -13.99 0.50
C ALA A 52 -13.30 -15.27 -0.18
N GLU A 53 -12.99 -15.24 -1.48
CA GLU A 53 -12.46 -16.40 -2.21
C GLU A 53 -11.07 -16.78 -1.70
N LEU A 54 -10.24 -15.79 -1.39
CA LEU A 54 -8.94 -16.01 -0.76
C LEU A 54 -9.10 -16.56 0.66
N GLN A 55 -10.10 -16.11 1.42
CA GLN A 55 -10.37 -16.68 2.75
C GLN A 55 -10.74 -18.16 2.66
N LEU A 56 -11.61 -18.57 1.73
CA LEU A 56 -11.96 -19.98 1.53
C LEU A 56 -10.74 -20.84 1.20
N ALA A 57 -9.78 -20.30 0.44
CA ALA A 57 -8.53 -20.98 0.14
C ALA A 57 -7.66 -21.19 1.40
N LEU A 58 -7.57 -20.17 2.25
CA LEU A 58 -6.82 -20.23 3.50
C LEU A 58 -7.50 -21.11 4.55
N ASP A 59 -8.84 -21.21 4.54
CA ASP A 59 -9.57 -22.12 5.42
C ASP A 59 -9.30 -23.59 5.02
N ALA A 60 -9.14 -23.87 3.73
CA ALA A 60 -8.79 -25.20 3.22
C ALA A 60 -7.31 -25.54 3.41
N GLU A 61 -6.42 -24.58 3.21
CA GLU A 61 -4.97 -24.71 3.39
C GLU A 61 -4.43 -23.58 4.27
N PRO A 62 -4.50 -23.72 5.61
CA PRO A 62 -4.07 -22.68 6.53
C PRO A 62 -2.58 -22.37 6.43
N LEU A 63 -2.24 -21.08 6.51
CA LEU A 63 -0.88 -20.58 6.58
C LEU A 63 -0.65 -19.87 7.92
N SER A 64 0.57 -20.00 8.43
CA SER A 64 1.05 -19.26 9.60
C SER A 64 2.43 -18.70 9.29
N ALA A 65 2.63 -17.42 9.57
CA ALA A 65 3.87 -16.72 9.28
C ALA A 65 4.02 -15.46 10.12
N HIS A 66 5.27 -15.00 10.25
CA HIS A 66 5.62 -13.76 10.94
C HIS A 66 5.90 -12.59 9.99
N ILE A 67 6.09 -12.89 8.71
CA ILE A 67 6.30 -11.91 7.65
C ILE A 67 5.43 -12.26 6.44
N GLY A 68 4.87 -11.23 5.80
CA GLY A 68 4.12 -11.41 4.57
C GLY A 68 3.58 -10.12 3.97
N ILE A 69 3.12 -10.27 2.74
CA ILE A 69 2.49 -9.22 1.94
C ILE A 69 1.20 -9.75 1.33
N ALA A 70 0.22 -8.87 1.16
CA ALA A 70 -1.11 -9.16 0.65
C ALA A 70 -1.62 -8.02 -0.23
N HIS A 71 -2.51 -8.35 -1.16
CA HIS A 71 -3.01 -7.41 -2.15
C HIS A 71 -4.46 -7.66 -2.55
N THR A 72 -5.20 -6.57 -2.77
CA THR A 72 -6.44 -6.57 -3.55
C THR A 72 -6.23 -5.78 -4.84
N ARG A 73 -6.70 -6.35 -5.96
CA ARG A 73 -6.42 -5.82 -7.29
C ARG A 73 -7.66 -5.22 -7.93
N TRP A 74 -7.46 -4.09 -8.58
CA TRP A 74 -8.31 -3.53 -9.64
C TRP A 74 -7.48 -3.57 -10.93
N ALA A 75 -7.90 -4.38 -11.91
CA ALA A 75 -7.06 -4.66 -13.09
C ALA A 75 -6.92 -3.43 -14.01
N THR A 76 -5.68 -3.08 -14.35
CA THR A 76 -5.35 -2.07 -15.37
C THR A 76 -4.68 -2.73 -16.57
N HIS A 77 -3.57 -3.45 -16.34
CA HIS A 77 -2.88 -4.26 -17.35
C HIS A 77 -3.19 -5.75 -17.16
N GLY A 78 -3.67 -6.43 -18.21
CA GLY A 78 -4.01 -7.85 -18.14
C GLY A 78 -5.35 -8.12 -17.46
N ILE A 79 -6.10 -9.07 -18.03
CA ILE A 79 -7.44 -9.42 -17.55
C ILE A 79 -7.43 -9.90 -16.08
N PRO A 80 -8.51 -9.66 -15.32
CA PRO A 80 -8.75 -10.33 -14.05
C PRO A 80 -8.58 -11.85 -14.19
N SER A 81 -7.59 -12.40 -13.50
CA SER A 81 -7.27 -13.84 -13.51
C SER A 81 -6.32 -14.14 -12.35
N GLU A 82 -6.28 -15.39 -11.90
CA GLU A 82 -5.35 -15.79 -10.84
C GLU A 82 -3.88 -15.58 -11.25
N ARG A 83 -3.53 -15.77 -12.54
CA ARG A 83 -2.16 -15.55 -13.02
C ARG A 83 -1.70 -14.10 -12.88
N ASN A 84 -2.61 -13.13 -13.08
CA ASN A 84 -2.35 -11.70 -13.01
C ASN A 84 -2.60 -11.11 -11.61
N ALA A 85 -3.11 -11.91 -10.66
CA ALA A 85 -3.27 -11.49 -9.29
C ALA A 85 -1.91 -11.32 -8.61
N HIS A 86 -1.81 -10.34 -7.71
CA HIS A 86 -0.64 -10.18 -6.85
C HIS A 86 -0.74 -11.12 -5.64
N PRO A 87 0.37 -11.45 -4.94
CA PRO A 87 1.76 -11.05 -5.22
C PRO A 87 2.39 -11.74 -6.43
N HIS A 88 3.23 -11.02 -7.17
CA HIS A 88 4.12 -11.62 -8.17
C HIS A 88 5.37 -12.17 -7.50
N ILE A 89 5.94 -13.24 -8.05
CA ILE A 89 7.15 -13.89 -7.54
C ILE A 89 8.18 -13.94 -8.66
N SER A 90 9.43 -13.62 -8.36
CA SER A 90 10.56 -13.85 -9.25
C SER A 90 11.51 -14.87 -8.61
N PHE A 91 11.73 -15.99 -9.31
CA PHE A 91 12.71 -17.03 -8.99
C PHE A 91 12.91 -17.28 -7.49
N ASP A 92 14.11 -16.96 -6.96
CA ASP A 92 14.71 -17.31 -5.67
C ASP A 92 13.97 -16.74 -4.44
N GLY A 93 12.64 -16.83 -4.44
CA GLY A 93 11.82 -16.48 -3.29
C GLY A 93 11.53 -14.98 -3.13
N LEU A 94 11.69 -14.16 -4.17
CA LEU A 94 11.33 -12.74 -4.12
C LEU A 94 9.85 -12.54 -4.45
N ALA A 95 9.08 -11.93 -3.54
CA ALA A 95 7.68 -11.58 -3.75
C ALA A 95 7.46 -10.06 -3.71
N ILE A 96 6.53 -9.58 -4.53
CA ILE A 96 6.16 -8.16 -4.60
C ILE A 96 4.65 -7.96 -4.74
N VAL A 97 4.16 -6.92 -4.06
CA VAL A 97 2.85 -6.30 -4.33
C VAL A 97 3.05 -4.86 -4.77
N HIS A 98 2.20 -4.40 -5.67
CA HIS A 98 2.31 -3.11 -6.34
C HIS A 98 0.94 -2.45 -6.50
N ASN A 99 0.88 -1.16 -6.18
CA ASN A 99 -0.21 -0.27 -6.54
C ASN A 99 0.35 0.81 -7.47
N GLY A 100 -0.24 0.99 -8.64
CA GLY A 100 0.26 1.97 -9.59
C GLY A 100 0.31 1.42 -11.01
N ILE A 101 1.03 2.13 -11.86
CA ILE A 101 1.29 1.78 -13.25
C ILE A 101 2.75 2.10 -13.56
N ILE A 102 3.47 1.11 -14.10
CA ILE A 102 4.81 1.30 -14.65
C ILE A 102 4.73 1.56 -16.16
N GLU A 103 5.04 2.78 -16.56
CA GLU A 103 4.87 3.25 -17.93
C GLU A 103 5.93 2.67 -18.88
N ASN A 104 7.14 2.41 -18.39
CA ASN A 104 8.23 1.82 -19.18
C ASN A 104 8.30 0.27 -19.08
N HIS A 105 7.22 -0.40 -18.67
CA HIS A 105 7.23 -1.85 -18.44
C HIS A 105 7.51 -2.69 -19.71
N GLU A 106 7.12 -2.22 -20.89
CA GLU A 106 7.38 -2.91 -22.16
C GLU A 106 8.88 -2.98 -22.46
N GLN A 107 9.59 -1.85 -22.30
CA GLN A 107 11.04 -1.80 -22.45
C GLN A 107 11.72 -2.74 -21.45
N LEU A 108 11.35 -2.65 -20.17
CA LEU A 108 11.92 -3.51 -19.12
C LEU A 108 11.69 -4.99 -19.40
N ARG A 109 10.50 -5.34 -19.91
CA ARG A 109 10.12 -6.72 -20.26
C ARG A 109 11.00 -7.28 -21.37
N GLU A 110 11.23 -6.52 -22.44
CA GLU A 110 12.07 -6.98 -23.56
C GLU A 110 13.54 -7.15 -23.16
N GLU A 111 14.09 -6.21 -22.38
CA GLU A 111 15.45 -6.33 -21.82
C GLU A 111 15.59 -7.58 -20.94
N LEU A 112 14.62 -7.85 -20.07
CA LEU A 112 14.65 -9.00 -19.16
C LEU A 112 14.49 -10.34 -19.91
N LYS A 113 13.67 -10.39 -20.96
CA LYS A 113 13.57 -11.58 -21.83
C LYS A 113 14.90 -11.91 -22.50
N GLN A 114 15.64 -10.90 -22.99
CA GLN A 114 16.98 -11.09 -23.56
C GLN A 114 17.98 -11.63 -22.54
N GLN A 115 17.75 -11.37 -21.26
CA GLN A 115 18.55 -11.89 -20.14
C GLN A 115 18.05 -13.25 -19.62
N GLY A 116 17.08 -13.88 -20.30
CA GLY A 116 16.60 -15.23 -20.00
C GLY A 116 15.43 -15.31 -19.02
N TYR A 117 14.80 -14.20 -18.65
CA TYR A 117 13.61 -14.21 -17.82
C TYR A 117 12.37 -14.66 -18.60
N VAL A 118 11.55 -15.51 -17.98
CA VAL A 118 10.27 -15.98 -18.53
C VAL A 118 9.14 -15.32 -17.74
N PHE A 119 8.26 -14.62 -18.45
CA PHE A 119 7.11 -13.96 -17.86
C PHE A 119 5.89 -14.89 -17.87
N ALA A 120 5.23 -15.03 -16.72
CA ALA A 120 4.04 -15.84 -16.53
C ALA A 120 2.74 -15.02 -16.50
N SER A 121 2.83 -13.70 -16.58
CA SER A 121 1.70 -12.78 -16.51
C SER A 121 1.77 -11.64 -17.53
N ASP A 122 0.65 -10.96 -17.66
CA ASP A 122 0.48 -9.81 -18.55
C ASP A 122 0.72 -8.47 -17.82
N THR A 123 1.15 -8.52 -16.55
CA THR A 123 1.22 -7.34 -15.69
C THR A 123 2.57 -6.62 -15.83
N ASP A 124 2.52 -5.32 -15.65
CA ASP A 124 3.68 -4.46 -15.46
C ASP A 124 4.43 -4.81 -14.16
N THR A 125 3.71 -5.22 -13.11
CA THR A 125 4.29 -5.63 -11.82
C THR A 125 5.31 -6.76 -11.92
N GLU A 126 5.11 -7.75 -12.81
CA GLU A 126 6.07 -8.85 -12.98
C GLU A 126 7.42 -8.35 -13.51
N CYS A 127 7.43 -7.29 -14.32
CA CYS A 127 8.67 -6.65 -14.77
C CYS A 127 9.49 -6.13 -13.58
N ILE A 128 8.84 -5.55 -12.57
CA ILE A 128 9.49 -5.05 -11.36
C ILE A 128 10.09 -6.23 -10.56
N ALA A 129 9.33 -7.31 -10.36
CA ALA A 129 9.81 -8.49 -9.63
C ALA A 129 11.10 -9.04 -10.24
N HIS A 130 11.11 -9.20 -11.56
CA HIS A 130 12.27 -9.69 -12.30
C HIS A 130 13.44 -8.71 -12.33
N ARG A 131 13.16 -7.39 -12.41
CA ARG A 131 14.20 -6.36 -12.36
C ARG A 131 14.89 -6.29 -11.01
N ILE A 132 14.15 -6.37 -9.90
CA ILE A 132 14.75 -6.46 -8.55
C ILE A 132 15.61 -7.72 -8.45
N HIS A 133 15.09 -8.86 -8.89
CA HIS A 133 15.86 -10.11 -8.93
C HIS A 133 17.13 -9.99 -9.79
N HIS A 134 17.08 -9.26 -10.91
CA HIS A 134 18.27 -8.99 -11.72
C HIS A 134 19.31 -8.19 -10.92
N HIS A 135 18.91 -7.10 -10.27
CA HIS A 135 19.84 -6.30 -9.46
C HIS A 135 20.40 -7.06 -8.26
N LEU A 136 19.65 -7.99 -7.66
CA LEU A 136 20.14 -8.84 -6.57
C LEU A 136 21.38 -9.67 -6.97
N LYS A 137 21.60 -9.93 -8.26
CA LYS A 137 22.81 -10.63 -8.73
C LYS A 137 24.10 -9.81 -8.54
N SER A 138 24.00 -8.49 -8.42
CA SER A 138 25.15 -7.57 -8.33
C SER A 138 25.10 -6.61 -7.14
N LYS A 139 23.95 -6.49 -6.46
CA LYS A 139 23.76 -5.67 -5.27
C LYS A 139 23.91 -6.52 -4.00
N PRO A 140 24.35 -5.92 -2.87
CA PRO A 140 24.65 -6.66 -1.66
C PRO A 140 23.41 -7.18 -0.92
N ASP A 141 22.26 -6.51 -1.07
CA ASP A 141 21.05 -6.80 -0.32
C ASP A 141 19.77 -6.41 -1.08
N LEU A 142 18.61 -6.86 -0.57
CA LEU A 142 17.29 -6.59 -1.14
C LEU A 142 17.00 -5.09 -1.23
N TYR A 143 17.36 -4.34 -0.19
CA TYR A 143 17.13 -2.90 -0.14
C TYR A 143 17.86 -2.17 -1.28
N SER A 144 19.14 -2.47 -1.49
CA SER A 144 19.97 -1.91 -2.55
C SER A 144 19.47 -2.30 -3.95
N ALA A 145 18.96 -3.52 -4.10
CA ALA A 145 18.35 -3.98 -5.35
C ALA A 145 17.03 -3.27 -5.68
N VAL A 146 16.17 -3.07 -4.67
CA VAL A 146 14.93 -2.29 -4.83
C VAL A 146 15.28 -0.83 -5.15
N ARG A 147 16.23 -0.21 -4.45
CA ARG A 147 16.68 1.16 -4.73
C ARG A 147 17.19 1.32 -6.16
N ALA A 148 18.00 0.38 -6.65
CA ALA A 148 18.46 0.41 -8.03
C ALA A 148 17.29 0.29 -9.02
N THR A 149 16.34 -0.61 -8.74
CA THR A 149 15.16 -0.80 -9.59
C THR A 149 14.32 0.47 -9.70
N VAL A 150 14.00 1.11 -8.56
CA VAL A 150 13.12 2.30 -8.56
C VAL A 150 13.73 3.49 -9.28
N GLY A 151 15.06 3.58 -9.36
CA GLY A 151 15.75 4.58 -10.18
C GLY A 151 15.56 4.40 -11.70
N GLU A 152 15.06 3.23 -12.14
CA GLU A 152 14.78 2.91 -13.54
C GLU A 152 13.28 2.98 -13.88
N LEU A 153 12.39 3.11 -12.89
CA LEU A 153 10.93 3.04 -13.11
C LEU A 153 10.37 4.39 -13.53
N HIS A 154 9.47 4.38 -14.52
CA HIS A 154 8.65 5.54 -14.89
C HIS A 154 7.19 5.28 -14.53
N GLY A 155 6.50 6.30 -14.04
CA GLY A 155 5.09 6.25 -13.65
C GLY A 155 4.90 6.48 -12.16
N ALA A 156 3.82 5.94 -11.60
CA ALA A 156 3.49 6.03 -10.19
C ALA A 156 3.37 4.62 -9.61
N TYR A 157 3.96 4.38 -8.45
CA TYR A 157 3.98 3.10 -7.76
C TYR A 157 4.03 3.24 -6.23
N ALA A 158 3.44 2.27 -5.55
CA ALA A 158 3.76 1.91 -4.18
C ALA A 158 4.10 0.42 -4.19
N LEU A 159 5.30 0.07 -3.71
CA LEU A 159 5.84 -1.28 -3.72
C LEU A 159 6.03 -1.78 -2.29
N VAL A 160 5.74 -3.06 -2.06
CA VAL A 160 6.20 -3.79 -0.88
C VAL A 160 6.82 -5.10 -1.36
N VAL A 161 8.07 -5.30 -1.00
CA VAL A 161 8.92 -6.41 -1.48
C VAL A 161 9.43 -7.20 -0.29
N MET A 162 9.45 -8.52 -0.41
CA MET A 162 10.05 -9.45 0.54
C MET A 162 10.85 -10.52 -0.19
N SER A 163 11.78 -11.18 0.52
CA SER A 163 12.61 -12.25 -0.04
C SER A 163 12.80 -13.39 0.97
N GLU A 164 12.87 -14.63 0.50
CA GLU A 164 13.27 -15.78 1.32
C GLU A 164 14.66 -15.61 1.95
N ALA A 165 15.56 -14.86 1.30
CA ALA A 165 16.94 -14.68 1.74
C ALA A 165 17.10 -13.77 2.97
N ASP A 166 16.13 -12.88 3.24
CA ASP A 166 16.11 -12.01 4.42
C ASP A 166 14.70 -12.08 5.04
N PRO A 167 14.44 -13.06 5.93
CA PRO A 167 13.09 -13.36 6.41
C PRO A 167 12.53 -12.34 7.41
N ASP A 168 13.29 -11.29 7.73
CA ASP A 168 12.92 -10.25 8.69
C ASP A 168 12.82 -8.86 8.06
N LEU A 169 12.83 -8.76 6.72
CA LEU A 169 12.84 -7.50 5.99
C LEU A 169 11.69 -7.39 4.98
N LEU A 170 10.91 -6.32 5.12
CA LEU A 170 10.12 -5.76 4.03
C LEU A 170 10.80 -4.51 3.50
N VAL A 171 10.86 -4.35 2.17
CA VAL A 171 11.33 -3.12 1.53
C VAL A 171 10.17 -2.42 0.85
N LEU A 172 9.99 -1.13 1.17
CA LEU A 172 8.94 -0.28 0.63
C LEU A 172 9.55 0.74 -0.32
N ALA A 173 8.81 1.11 -1.37
CA ALA A 173 9.13 2.28 -2.18
C ALA A 173 7.87 3.03 -2.57
N ARG A 174 7.94 4.36 -2.56
CA ARG A 174 6.81 5.25 -2.85
C ARG A 174 7.15 6.24 -3.98
N CYS A 175 6.28 6.28 -4.99
CA CYS A 175 6.21 7.34 -5.98
C CYS A 175 4.75 7.54 -6.43
N GLY A 176 4.09 8.64 -6.09
CA GLY A 176 2.73 8.98 -6.50
C GLY A 176 1.60 8.20 -5.83
N CYS A 177 1.77 6.90 -5.57
CA CYS A 177 0.77 6.08 -4.88
C CYS A 177 1.02 6.06 -3.35
N PRO A 178 -0.03 6.09 -2.51
CA PRO A 178 0.14 6.12 -1.06
C PRO A 178 0.57 4.76 -0.49
N VAL A 179 1.48 4.81 0.48
CA VAL A 179 1.82 3.72 1.40
C VAL A 179 2.23 4.31 2.75
N VAL A 180 1.80 3.66 3.82
CA VAL A 180 2.04 4.09 5.20
C VAL A 180 2.58 2.92 6.01
N VAL A 181 3.44 3.22 6.97
CA VAL A 181 3.95 2.26 7.96
C VAL A 181 3.18 2.44 9.26
N GLY A 182 2.55 1.38 9.76
CA GLY A 182 1.95 1.31 11.09
C GLY A 182 2.92 0.70 12.09
N LEU A 183 3.12 1.39 13.21
CA LEU A 183 4.08 1.00 14.25
C LEU A 183 3.37 0.29 15.41
N THR A 184 3.94 -0.80 15.89
CA THR A 184 3.55 -1.44 17.16
C THR A 184 4.78 -1.86 17.94
N ASP A 185 4.61 -2.24 19.20
CA ASP A 185 5.72 -2.68 20.04
C ASP A 185 6.21 -4.09 19.65
N ASP A 186 5.36 -4.90 19.00
CA ASP A 186 5.63 -6.30 18.65
C ASP A 186 5.87 -6.56 17.16
N GLY A 187 5.94 -5.49 16.36
CA GLY A 187 6.18 -5.57 14.92
C GLY A 187 5.78 -4.31 14.15
N ASN A 188 6.05 -4.32 12.86
CA ASN A 188 5.69 -3.23 11.96
C ASN A 188 4.77 -3.72 10.85
N PHE A 189 3.81 -2.88 10.49
CA PHE A 189 2.80 -3.15 9.49
C PHE A 189 2.89 -2.10 8.39
N VAL A 190 2.43 -2.43 7.20
CA VAL A 190 2.42 -1.51 6.07
C VAL A 190 1.10 -1.64 5.33
N ALA A 191 0.57 -0.53 4.82
CA ALA A 191 -0.64 -0.55 4.04
C ALA A 191 -0.71 0.62 3.06
N SER A 192 -1.55 0.52 2.05
CA SER A 192 -1.86 1.64 1.15
C SER A 192 -2.81 2.68 1.76
N ASP A 193 -3.47 2.35 2.88
CA ASP A 193 -4.40 3.22 3.60
C ASP A 193 -4.40 2.86 5.10
N VAL A 194 -4.48 3.88 5.96
CA VAL A 194 -4.46 3.72 7.42
C VAL A 194 -5.61 2.84 7.94
N SER A 195 -6.77 2.85 7.27
CA SER A 195 -7.96 2.07 7.64
C SER A 195 -7.67 0.58 7.75
N ALA A 196 -6.76 0.04 6.93
CA ALA A 196 -6.35 -1.37 6.98
C ALA A 196 -5.62 -1.75 8.27
N LEU A 197 -4.99 -0.78 8.94
CA LEU A 197 -4.13 -0.99 10.10
C LEU A 197 -4.73 -0.49 11.42
N LEU A 198 -5.87 0.21 11.38
CA LEU A 198 -6.58 0.67 12.59
C LEU A 198 -6.89 -0.44 13.62
N PRO A 199 -7.11 -1.72 13.24
CA PRO A 199 -7.27 -2.79 14.22
C PRO A 199 -6.02 -3.11 15.05
N VAL A 200 -4.83 -2.75 14.56
CA VAL A 200 -3.54 -3.10 15.20
C VAL A 200 -2.76 -1.90 15.71
N THR A 201 -2.95 -0.70 15.12
CA THR A 201 -2.26 0.51 15.57
C THR A 201 -2.97 1.80 15.16
N ARG A 202 -2.63 2.88 15.87
CA ARG A 202 -2.94 4.27 15.49
C ARG A 202 -1.69 5.12 15.24
N ARG A 203 -0.51 4.53 15.35
CA ARG A 203 0.79 5.21 15.19
C ARG A 203 1.31 4.95 13.78
N PHE A 204 1.47 6.02 13.01
CA PHE A 204 1.77 5.93 11.58
C PHE A 204 2.96 6.79 11.19
N VAL A 205 3.79 6.25 10.29
CA VAL A 205 4.82 6.99 9.58
C VAL A 205 4.44 7.02 8.10
N PHE A 206 4.27 8.23 7.57
CA PHE A 206 3.96 8.45 6.16
C PHE A 206 5.26 8.63 5.40
N LEU A 207 5.52 7.76 4.43
CA LEU A 207 6.61 7.96 3.48
C LEU A 207 6.32 9.19 2.63
N GLU A 208 7.34 9.91 2.19
CA GLU A 208 7.25 11.02 1.25
C GLU A 208 7.47 10.52 -0.19
N GLU A 209 7.32 11.44 -1.15
CA GLU A 209 7.55 11.14 -2.57
C GLU A 209 9.02 10.77 -2.82
N GLY A 210 9.26 9.62 -3.44
CA GLY A 210 10.62 9.12 -3.73
C GLY A 210 11.25 8.29 -2.61
N ASP A 211 10.59 8.18 -1.45
CA ASP A 211 11.14 7.42 -0.32
C ASP A 211 11.27 5.93 -0.59
N VAL A 212 12.34 5.34 -0.05
CA VAL A 212 12.53 3.89 0.06
C VAL A 212 12.81 3.55 1.52
N ALA A 213 12.10 2.54 2.05
CA ALA A 213 12.17 2.19 3.46
C ALA A 213 12.46 0.70 3.70
N GLU A 214 13.33 0.42 4.66
CA GLU A 214 13.53 -0.89 5.26
C GLU A 214 12.62 -1.02 6.49
N ILE A 215 11.78 -2.04 6.52
CA ILE A 215 10.85 -2.30 7.61
C ILE A 215 11.19 -3.67 8.19
N ARG A 216 11.70 -3.67 9.42
CA ARG A 216 11.98 -4.87 10.20
C ARG A 216 11.05 -4.91 11.41
N LYS A 217 11.01 -6.04 12.12
CA LYS A 217 10.23 -6.15 13.37
C LYS A 217 10.61 -5.08 14.40
N THR A 218 11.91 -4.79 14.55
CA THR A 218 12.46 -3.94 15.62
C THR A 218 12.75 -2.50 15.21
N GLY A 219 12.50 -2.13 13.95
CA GLY A 219 12.81 -0.79 13.49
C GLY A 219 12.51 -0.54 12.03
N THR A 220 12.56 0.74 11.68
CA THR A 220 12.33 1.25 10.34
C THR A 220 13.47 2.19 9.96
N ARG A 221 13.95 2.09 8.73
CA ARG A 221 14.93 3.03 8.17
C ARG A 221 14.39 3.55 6.85
N VAL A 222 14.44 4.86 6.64
CA VAL A 222 13.96 5.51 5.42
C VAL A 222 15.11 6.29 4.79
N THR A 223 15.17 6.28 3.46
CA THR A 223 16.00 7.18 2.68
C THR A 223 15.16 7.91 1.65
N ASP A 224 15.60 9.10 1.28
CA ASP A 224 15.09 9.80 0.10
C ASP A 224 15.55 9.12 -1.21
N LEU A 225 15.17 9.72 -2.34
CA LEU A 225 15.50 9.25 -3.68
C LEU A 225 17.02 9.17 -3.91
N ASP A 226 17.77 10.14 -3.40
CA ASP A 226 19.23 10.23 -3.52
C ASP A 226 19.94 9.20 -2.62
N GLY A 227 19.26 8.70 -1.60
CA GLY A 227 19.75 7.68 -0.68
C GLY A 227 20.27 8.23 0.64
N HIS A 228 19.99 9.50 0.92
CA HIS A 228 20.29 10.08 2.22
C HIS A 228 19.31 9.55 3.26
N PRO A 229 19.78 9.11 4.44
CA PRO A 229 18.88 8.77 5.55
C PRO A 229 18.02 9.96 5.93
N VAL A 230 16.72 9.72 6.09
CA VAL A 230 15.74 10.73 6.46
C VAL A 230 14.88 10.23 7.61
N GLU A 231 14.53 11.13 8.51
CA GLU A 231 13.55 10.86 9.57
C GLU A 231 12.17 11.33 9.13
N ARG A 232 11.18 10.47 9.33
CA ARG A 232 9.77 10.75 9.05
C ARG A 232 9.01 10.79 10.35
N GLN A 233 8.25 11.86 10.57
CA GLN A 233 7.56 12.09 11.83
C GLN A 233 6.45 11.04 12.03
N GLU A 234 6.43 10.43 13.22
CA GLU A 234 5.29 9.62 13.67
C GLU A 234 4.07 10.53 13.90
N LYS A 235 2.93 10.13 13.34
CA LYS A 235 1.64 10.78 13.53
C LYS A 235 0.65 9.79 14.12
N GLN A 236 -0.15 10.29 15.06
CA GLN A 236 -1.27 9.53 15.59
C GLN A 236 -2.53 9.80 14.76
N SER A 237 -3.18 8.76 14.25
CA SER A 237 -4.41 8.89 13.50
C SER A 237 -5.59 9.24 14.42
N GLU A 238 -6.31 10.30 14.08
CA GLU A 238 -7.57 10.69 14.73
C GLU A 238 -8.76 9.86 14.25
N LEU A 239 -8.64 9.16 13.12
CA LEU A 239 -9.68 8.27 12.61
C LEU A 239 -9.95 7.16 13.62
N SER A 240 -11.21 7.05 14.08
CA SER A 240 -11.67 5.92 14.87
C SER A 240 -11.89 4.69 13.99
N ALA A 241 -11.71 3.49 14.55
CA ALA A 241 -12.01 2.24 13.84
C ALA A 241 -13.47 2.19 13.34
N ASP A 242 -14.40 2.73 14.15
CA ASP A 242 -15.84 2.81 13.85
C ASP A 242 -16.16 3.63 12.58
N ALA A 243 -15.31 4.61 12.23
CA ALA A 243 -15.51 5.43 11.04
C ALA A 243 -15.47 4.59 9.75
N ALA A 244 -14.71 3.48 9.76
CA ALA A 244 -14.52 2.57 8.64
C ALA A 244 -15.51 1.38 8.64
N GLU A 245 -16.43 1.32 9.60
CA GLU A 245 -17.39 0.23 9.75
C GLU A 245 -18.80 0.62 9.33
N LYS A 246 -19.64 -0.35 9.01
CA LYS A 246 -21.05 -0.12 8.62
C LYS A 246 -21.94 0.23 9.82
N GLY A 247 -21.52 -0.08 11.05
CA GLY A 247 -22.32 0.12 12.25
C GLY A 247 -23.69 -0.54 12.14
N GLN A 248 -24.75 0.21 12.44
CA GLN A 248 -26.15 -0.26 12.38
C GLN A 248 -26.74 -0.36 10.95
N TYR A 249 -25.99 0.02 9.92
CA TYR A 249 -26.52 0.10 8.55
C TYR A 249 -26.15 -1.13 7.72
N PRO A 250 -27.03 -1.60 6.81
CA PRO A 250 -26.72 -2.70 5.91
C PRO A 250 -25.68 -2.36 4.83
N HIS A 251 -25.54 -1.08 4.47
CA HIS A 251 -24.66 -0.60 3.39
C HIS A 251 -23.88 0.64 3.81
N TYR A 252 -22.63 0.77 3.35
CA TYR A 252 -21.80 1.96 3.56
C TYR A 252 -22.46 3.23 3.02
N MET A 253 -22.96 3.19 1.79
CA MET A 253 -23.66 4.34 1.19
C MET A 253 -24.85 4.82 2.03
N LEU A 254 -25.62 3.89 2.62
CA LEU A 254 -26.75 4.25 3.47
C LEU A 254 -26.27 4.90 4.77
N LYS A 255 -25.24 4.34 5.42
CA LYS A 255 -24.58 4.95 6.58
C LYS A 255 -24.15 6.39 6.27
N GLU A 256 -23.38 6.57 5.21
CA GLU A 256 -22.80 7.87 4.81
C GLU A 256 -23.88 8.91 4.50
N ILE A 257 -24.99 8.52 3.86
CA ILE A 257 -26.15 9.40 3.66
C ILE A 257 -26.74 9.87 5.00
N HIS A 258 -26.92 8.96 5.95
CA HIS A 258 -27.46 9.30 7.27
C HIS A 258 -26.47 10.06 8.16
N GLU A 259 -25.18 9.95 7.91
CA GLU A 259 -24.13 10.67 8.63
C GLU A 259 -23.91 12.11 8.15
N GLN A 260 -24.51 12.51 7.01
CA GLN A 260 -24.37 13.86 6.45
C GLN A 260 -24.60 15.00 7.46
N PRO A 261 -25.64 14.99 8.34
CA PRO A 261 -25.82 16.07 9.32
C PRO A 261 -24.63 16.23 10.26
N ARG A 262 -24.06 15.12 10.72
CA ARG A 262 -22.87 15.12 11.58
C ARG A 262 -21.62 15.55 10.78
N ALA A 263 -21.44 15.03 9.56
CA ALA A 263 -20.31 15.39 8.70
C ALA A 263 -20.29 16.89 8.37
N VAL A 264 -21.46 17.47 8.09
CA VAL A 264 -21.61 18.92 7.89
C VAL A 264 -21.29 19.67 9.18
N ALA A 265 -21.79 19.23 10.34
CA ALA A 265 -21.48 19.86 11.62
C ALA A 265 -19.96 19.87 11.90
N GLN A 266 -19.27 18.75 11.72
CA GLN A 266 -17.81 18.63 11.86
C GLN A 266 -17.04 19.47 10.82
N THR A 267 -17.60 19.65 9.62
CA THR A 267 -17.02 20.53 8.60
C THR A 267 -17.13 22.01 9.00
N LEU A 268 -18.13 22.39 9.80
CA LEU A 268 -18.32 23.77 10.27
C LEU A 268 -17.65 24.04 11.62
N GLU A 269 -17.45 22.99 12.42
CA GLU A 269 -16.81 23.04 13.73
C GLU A 269 -15.45 23.73 13.65
N GLU A 270 -15.18 24.64 14.59
CA GLU A 270 -13.99 25.51 14.67
C GLU A 270 -13.74 26.45 13.46
N ARG A 271 -14.57 26.39 12.41
CA ARG A 271 -14.48 27.26 11.22
C ARG A 271 -15.50 28.39 11.22
N VAL A 272 -16.58 28.28 12.00
CA VAL A 272 -17.63 29.30 12.12
C VAL A 272 -17.72 29.80 13.56
N ALA A 273 -17.65 31.12 13.74
CA ALA A 273 -17.89 31.77 15.03
C ALA A 273 -18.77 33.02 14.84
N ASN A 274 -19.72 33.23 15.76
CA ASN A 274 -20.64 34.39 15.72
C ASN A 274 -21.35 34.56 14.37
N GLY A 275 -21.74 33.44 13.73
CA GLY A 275 -22.42 33.44 12.43
C GLY A 275 -21.53 33.84 11.24
N LYS A 276 -20.21 33.90 11.41
CA LYS A 276 -19.24 34.24 10.37
C LYS A 276 -18.21 33.14 10.20
N LEU A 277 -17.78 32.92 8.95
CA LEU A 277 -16.65 32.07 8.65
C LEU A 277 -15.35 32.75 9.12
N LEU A 278 -14.51 31.99 9.82
CA LEU A 278 -13.20 32.44 10.27
C LEU A 278 -12.20 32.31 9.13
N GLN A 279 -11.65 33.43 8.64
CA GLN A 279 -10.58 33.39 7.61
C GLN A 279 -9.35 32.61 8.09
N ALA A 280 -9.08 32.62 9.41
CA ALA A 280 -7.99 31.87 10.03
C ALA A 280 -8.08 30.35 9.79
N ALA A 281 -9.27 29.82 9.47
CA ALA A 281 -9.44 28.41 9.11
C ALA A 281 -8.67 28.00 7.83
N PHE A 282 -8.27 28.98 7.01
CA PHE A 282 -7.47 28.78 5.79
C PHE A 282 -5.97 29.08 6.00
N GLY A 283 -5.55 29.31 7.25
CA GLY A 283 -4.17 29.63 7.63
C GLY A 283 -3.90 31.14 7.76
N PRO A 284 -2.74 31.51 8.35
CA PRO A 284 -2.44 32.90 8.71
C PRO A 284 -2.30 33.85 7.50
N ALA A 285 -1.96 33.33 6.32
CA ALA A 285 -1.79 34.12 5.10
C ALA A 285 -3.09 34.33 4.30
N ALA A 286 -4.20 33.69 4.70
CA ALA A 286 -5.41 33.63 3.88
C ALA A 286 -6.01 35.01 3.56
N ALA A 287 -6.02 35.93 4.53
CA ALA A 287 -6.56 37.28 4.34
C ALA A 287 -5.81 38.07 3.26
N GLU A 288 -4.49 37.92 3.19
CA GLU A 288 -3.66 38.57 2.18
C GLU A 288 -3.87 37.92 0.80
N VAL A 289 -3.88 36.59 0.75
CA VAL A 289 -4.09 35.85 -0.51
C VAL A 289 -5.45 36.21 -1.10
N PHE A 290 -6.53 36.12 -0.32
CA PHE A 290 -7.89 36.33 -0.81
C PHE A 290 -8.16 37.73 -1.35
N THR A 291 -7.47 38.76 -0.84
CA THR A 291 -7.62 40.13 -1.39
C THR A 291 -6.97 40.31 -2.76
N ARG A 292 -6.04 39.43 -3.13
CA ARG A 292 -5.32 39.44 -4.42
C ARG A 292 -5.88 38.48 -5.46
N VAL A 293 -6.85 37.63 -5.08
CA VAL A 293 -7.45 36.66 -6.00
C VAL A 293 -8.40 37.38 -6.96
N GLU A 294 -8.07 37.33 -8.25
CA GLU A 294 -8.92 37.88 -9.33
C GLU A 294 -9.74 36.80 -10.05
N ALA A 295 -9.29 35.54 -10.02
CA ALA A 295 -9.95 34.41 -10.65
C ALA A 295 -9.74 33.11 -9.86
N VAL A 296 -10.73 32.21 -9.90
CA VAL A 296 -10.67 30.88 -9.28
C VAL A 296 -10.84 29.84 -10.38
N HIS A 297 -9.89 28.90 -10.48
CA HIS A 297 -9.96 27.75 -11.37
C HIS A 297 -10.05 26.47 -10.54
N ILE A 298 -11.04 25.62 -10.83
CA ILE A 298 -11.29 24.37 -10.11
C ILE A 298 -11.19 23.22 -11.11
N VAL A 299 -10.38 22.20 -10.76
CA VAL A 299 -10.23 20.97 -11.53
C VAL A 299 -10.70 19.80 -10.66
N ALA A 300 -11.59 18.97 -11.19
CA ALA A 300 -12.16 17.81 -10.50
C ALA A 300 -12.56 16.71 -11.50
N CYS A 301 -12.82 15.50 -11.00
CA CYS A 301 -13.32 14.36 -11.78
C CYS A 301 -14.50 13.72 -11.05
N GLY A 302 -15.66 13.56 -11.69
CA GLY A 302 -16.83 12.94 -11.05
C GLY A 302 -17.51 13.84 -10.00
N THR A 303 -18.10 13.22 -8.97
CA THR A 303 -18.84 13.85 -7.85
C THR A 303 -17.92 14.08 -6.65
#